data_AF-A0A1Q9EM99-F1
#
_entry.id   AF-A0A1Q9EM99-F1
#
_cell.length_a   1.000
_cell.length_b   1.000
_cell.length_c   1.000
_cell.angle_alpha   90.00
_cell.angle_beta   90.00
_cell.angle_gamma   90.00
#
_symmetry.space_group_name_H-M   'P 1'
#
loop_
_entity.id
_entity.type
_entity.pdbx_description
1 polymer ?
#
loop_
_entity_poly.entity_id
_entity_poly.type
_entity_poly.pdbx_seq_one_letter_code
_entity_poly.pdbx_strand_id
1 'polypeptide(L)'
;MTQRTGLMLPVQISPVMLDEEVDVIKLSSWGRYFLDRNLWHTLCGVQEPDEQRCCTIWGSFWEKYRAITPLHPVFNKTTQQLERTAAVLVHGDEGRSKKKYPLMILSCHSVLGMGSGVDSNVHDVEPYDKQELNWTGHTAATRWLLSVLPRSMYDDERSDNYQLLLKHLVADMKELFETGLVNPLTGHTHYFCVINIIGDWPFLGKSFLWNRTFGNSAKKATAKKSPTGICHACWADKPGYPWEDFESPEPRWRQTLNRDEAYTTKPILMELPHDPADPAGFAGQDYFHGFHLGAGKIFVSSALALISSMFPGGSFPARFKAMETDLFAWCTTYKQHPYIRKFNRDTIGWPHATEAPMGGWHKGSTTLCLLRWALFCCSQRRANIARGSLLFLTWEAAWEIDMFFSGIYRQKIWIEADTAKALGCRGMRFLLLNGRCAREAYRQRLPFFQFMPNLHRLHHLFFQLLDQADVAKFVLNNMIFCCQVEEDYIGRPKFVCIKSS
;
A
#
# COMPACT_ATOMS: atom_id res chain seq x y z
N MET A 1 -29.12 0.76 -9.38
CA MET A 1 -29.73 1.51 -10.50
C MET A 1 -29.17 2.92 -10.55
N THR A 2 -28.35 3.26 -11.55
CA THR A 2 -28.15 4.68 -11.86
C THR A 2 -29.34 5.16 -12.68
N GLN A 3 -30.22 5.97 -12.08
CA GLN A 3 -31.45 6.52 -12.69
C GLN A 3 -31.26 7.20 -14.07
N ARG A 4 -30.01 7.46 -14.50
CA ARG A 4 -29.69 8.15 -15.75
C ARG A 4 -29.42 7.27 -16.97
N THR A 5 -29.06 5.99 -16.81
CA THR A 5 -28.59 5.17 -17.95
C THR A 5 -29.23 3.79 -18.04
N GLY A 6 -29.88 3.30 -16.99
CA GLY A 6 -30.46 1.94 -16.97
C GLY A 6 -29.44 0.80 -17.07
N LEU A 7 -28.14 1.10 -17.14
CA LEU A 7 -27.08 0.11 -17.27
C LEU A 7 -26.79 -0.56 -15.91
N MET A 8 -26.78 -1.89 -15.90
CA MET A 8 -26.44 -2.72 -14.75
C MET A 8 -25.51 -3.82 -15.23
N LEU A 9 -24.39 -4.04 -14.52
CA LEU A 9 -23.59 -5.23 -14.74
C LEU A 9 -24.41 -6.45 -14.26
N PRO A 10 -24.49 -7.54 -15.04
CA PRO A 10 -25.24 -8.73 -14.68
C PRO A 10 -24.45 -9.58 -13.67
N VAL A 11 -24.10 -8.97 -12.54
CA VAL A 11 -23.41 -9.60 -11.41
C VAL A 11 -24.43 -9.77 -10.30
N GLN A 12 -24.56 -10.99 -9.78
CA GLN A 12 -25.54 -11.31 -8.76
C GLN A 12 -25.21 -10.63 -7.42
N ILE A 13 -26.15 -9.80 -6.95
CA ILE A 13 -26.16 -9.23 -5.60
C ILE A 13 -26.90 -10.20 -4.69
N SER A 14 -26.34 -10.50 -3.53
CA SER A 14 -26.95 -11.35 -2.50
C SER A 14 -27.25 -10.52 -1.25
N PRO A 15 -28.46 -10.61 -0.67
CA PRO A 15 -28.70 -10.03 0.64
C PRO A 15 -28.00 -10.85 1.71
N VAL A 16 -27.41 -10.18 2.70
CA VAL A 16 -26.90 -10.78 3.93
C VAL A 16 -27.59 -10.10 5.11
N MET A 17 -28.17 -10.92 5.99
CA MET A 17 -28.77 -10.45 7.23
C MET A 17 -27.68 -10.21 8.27
N LEU A 18 -27.50 -8.94 8.63
CA LEU A 18 -26.79 -8.50 9.82
C LEU A 18 -27.85 -8.10 10.87
N ASP A 19 -27.67 -6.97 11.57
CA ASP A 19 -28.79 -6.33 12.27
C ASP A 19 -29.90 -5.86 11.30
N GLU A 20 -29.51 -5.52 10.07
CA GLU A 20 -30.37 -5.18 8.94
C GLU A 20 -29.89 -5.92 7.69
N GLU A 21 -30.73 -6.00 6.65
CA GLU A 21 -30.33 -6.60 5.37
C GLU A 21 -29.33 -5.68 4.65
N VAL A 22 -28.17 -6.23 4.28
CA VAL A 22 -27.13 -5.53 3.52
C VAL A 22 -26.85 -6.27 2.22
N ASP A 23 -26.80 -5.53 1.12
CA ASP A 23 -26.38 -6.04 -0.18
C ASP A 23 -24.88 -6.34 -0.19
N VAL A 24 -24.53 -7.57 -0.58
CA VAL A 24 -23.16 -7.99 -0.87
C VAL A 24 -23.03 -8.56 -2.27
N ILE A 25 -21.88 -8.33 -2.88
CA ILE A 25 -21.48 -8.97 -4.12
C ILE A 25 -20.36 -9.94 -3.77
N LYS A 26 -20.67 -11.23 -3.80
CA LYS A 26 -19.74 -12.31 -3.50
C LYS A 26 -18.60 -12.34 -4.53
N LEU A 27 -17.42 -12.81 -4.12
CA LEU A 27 -16.31 -13.01 -5.07
C LEU A 27 -16.70 -14.12 -6.07
N SER A 28 -17.44 -15.14 -5.64
CA SER A 28 -18.00 -16.14 -6.55
C SER A 28 -18.94 -15.55 -7.61
N SER A 29 -19.72 -14.51 -7.27
CA SER A 29 -20.56 -13.79 -8.24
C SER A 29 -19.73 -13.09 -9.31
N TRP A 30 -18.63 -12.44 -8.92
CA TRP A 30 -17.66 -11.86 -9.86
C TRP A 30 -16.97 -12.94 -10.69
N GLY A 31 -16.55 -14.04 -10.06
CA GLY A 31 -15.96 -15.19 -10.74
C GLY A 31 -16.86 -15.76 -11.83
N ARG A 32 -18.14 -15.99 -11.52
CA ARG A 32 -19.14 -16.44 -12.52
C ARG A 32 -19.26 -15.44 -13.65
N TYR A 33 -19.38 -14.15 -13.35
CA TYR A 33 -19.43 -13.10 -14.37
C TYR A 33 -18.22 -13.13 -15.30
N PHE A 34 -17.00 -13.32 -14.79
CA PHE A 34 -15.81 -13.42 -15.64
C PHE A 34 -15.85 -14.65 -16.54
N LEU A 35 -16.26 -15.80 -16.04
CA LEU A 35 -16.32 -17.03 -16.83
C LEU A 35 -17.44 -16.98 -17.88
N ASP A 36 -18.64 -16.56 -17.49
CA ASP A 36 -19.81 -16.44 -18.38
C ASP A 36 -19.59 -15.46 -19.54
N ARG A 37 -18.73 -14.46 -19.33
CA ARG A 37 -18.41 -13.43 -20.33
C ARG A 37 -17.07 -13.66 -21.04
N ASN A 38 -16.41 -14.79 -20.81
CA ASN A 38 -15.09 -15.10 -21.35
C ASN A 38 -14.00 -14.06 -21.01
N LEU A 39 -14.08 -13.47 -19.81
CA LEU A 39 -13.21 -12.39 -19.31
C LEU A 39 -12.08 -12.87 -18.40
N TRP A 40 -11.84 -14.19 -18.28
CA TRP A 40 -10.76 -14.72 -17.43
C TRP A 40 -9.38 -14.12 -17.77
N HIS A 41 -9.13 -13.85 -19.04
CA HIS A 41 -7.90 -13.23 -19.54
C HIS A 41 -7.60 -11.86 -18.91
N THR A 42 -8.63 -11.12 -18.51
CA THR A 42 -8.47 -9.83 -17.82
C THR A 42 -7.82 -9.98 -16.44
N LEU A 43 -8.01 -11.13 -15.79
CA LEU A 43 -7.37 -11.44 -14.50
C LEU A 43 -5.87 -11.67 -14.66
N CYS A 44 -5.41 -11.95 -15.88
CA CYS A 44 -4.01 -12.22 -16.20
C CYS A 44 -3.28 -10.99 -16.76
N GLY A 45 -3.98 -9.87 -16.98
CA GLY A 45 -3.42 -8.73 -17.69
C GLY A 45 -3.26 -8.96 -19.20
N VAL A 46 -4.11 -9.80 -19.79
CA VAL A 46 -4.14 -10.05 -21.24
C VAL A 46 -5.32 -9.28 -21.83
N GLN A 47 -5.18 -8.75 -23.05
CA GLN A 47 -6.22 -7.93 -23.71
C GLN A 47 -7.36 -8.76 -24.31
N GLU A 48 -7.02 -9.92 -24.88
CA GLU A 48 -7.95 -10.80 -25.59
C GLU A 48 -7.95 -12.20 -24.98
N PRO A 49 -9.04 -12.98 -25.12
CA PRO A 49 -9.10 -14.35 -24.62
C PRO A 49 -8.02 -15.26 -25.25
N ASP A 50 -7.15 -15.81 -24.41
CA ASP A 50 -6.17 -16.85 -24.76
C ASP A 50 -5.98 -17.78 -23.56
N GLU A 51 -6.66 -18.92 -23.57
CA GLU A 51 -6.67 -19.86 -22.43
C GLU A 51 -5.27 -20.43 -22.14
N GLN A 52 -4.51 -20.78 -23.18
CA GLN A 52 -3.18 -21.36 -23.02
C GLN A 52 -2.22 -20.34 -22.41
N ARG A 53 -2.31 -19.07 -22.85
CA ARG A 53 -1.52 -17.98 -22.27
C ARG A 53 -1.89 -17.73 -20.82
N CYS A 54 -3.18 -17.71 -20.50
CA CYS A 54 -3.64 -17.54 -19.12
C CYS A 54 -3.11 -18.66 -18.21
N CYS A 55 -3.17 -19.92 -18.66
CA CYS A 55 -2.64 -21.06 -17.93
C CYS A 55 -1.14 -20.93 -17.69
N THR A 56 -0.39 -20.53 -18.73
CA THR A 56 1.06 -20.33 -18.65
C THR A 56 1.43 -19.20 -17.67
N ILE A 57 0.70 -18.08 -17.72
CA ILE A 57 0.90 -16.94 -16.82
C ILE A 57 0.68 -17.34 -15.36
N TRP A 58 -0.44 -17.99 -15.04
CA TRP A 58 -0.73 -18.41 -13.66
C TRP A 58 0.21 -19.51 -13.17
N GLY A 59 0.55 -20.49 -14.02
CA GLY A 59 1.55 -21.50 -13.70
C GLY A 59 2.89 -20.88 -13.30
N SER A 60 3.40 -19.96 -14.13
CA SER A 60 4.63 -19.20 -13.88
C SER A 60 4.54 -18.31 -12.62
N PHE A 61 3.38 -17.68 -12.37
CA PHE A 61 3.14 -16.92 -11.14
C PHE A 61 3.28 -17.80 -9.89
N TRP A 62 2.59 -18.94 -9.85
CA TRP A 62 2.61 -19.83 -8.69
C TRP A 62 3.96 -20.52 -8.49
N GLU A 63 4.70 -20.79 -9.56
CA GLU A 63 6.09 -21.28 -9.46
C GLU A 63 6.98 -20.26 -8.73
N LYS A 64 6.95 -19.00 -9.15
CA LYS A 64 7.73 -17.92 -8.51
C LYS A 64 7.26 -17.65 -7.09
N TYR A 65 5.95 -17.67 -6.84
CA TYR A 65 5.38 -17.51 -5.49
C TYR A 65 5.78 -18.64 -4.55
N ARG A 66 5.89 -19.89 -5.04
CA ARG A 66 6.33 -21.03 -4.22
C ARG A 66 7.75 -20.85 -3.71
N ALA A 67 8.62 -20.21 -4.49
CA ALA A 67 10.01 -20.01 -4.09
C ALA A 67 10.14 -19.09 -2.86
N ILE A 68 9.21 -18.16 -2.66
CA ILE A 68 9.22 -17.22 -1.52
C ILE A 68 8.26 -17.61 -0.39
N THR A 69 7.24 -18.42 -0.66
CA THR A 69 6.18 -18.77 0.30
C THR A 69 5.84 -20.27 0.22
N PRO A 70 6.81 -21.19 0.40
CA PRO A 70 6.65 -22.60 0.03
C PRO A 70 5.59 -23.36 0.83
N LEU A 71 5.21 -22.86 2.01
CA LEU A 71 4.23 -23.49 2.90
C LEU A 71 2.79 -23.01 2.65
N HIS A 72 2.56 -22.15 1.65
CA HIS A 72 1.23 -21.66 1.35
C HIS A 72 0.27 -22.81 0.96
N PRO A 73 -0.95 -22.90 1.54
CA PRO A 73 -1.89 -24.00 1.29
C PRO A 73 -2.32 -24.18 -0.17
N VAL A 74 -2.15 -23.15 -1.01
CA VAL A 74 -2.40 -23.22 -2.47
C VAL A 74 -1.61 -24.35 -3.13
N PHE A 75 -0.44 -24.71 -2.60
CA PHE A 75 0.42 -25.75 -3.18
C PHE A 75 -0.03 -27.18 -2.89
N ASN A 76 -1.13 -27.35 -2.16
CA ASN A 76 -1.85 -28.62 -2.10
C ASN A 76 -2.64 -28.90 -3.40
N LYS A 77 -2.82 -27.89 -4.26
CA LYS A 77 -3.43 -28.03 -5.59
C LYS A 77 -2.46 -28.67 -6.58
N THR A 78 -2.99 -29.39 -7.56
CA THR A 78 -2.19 -29.91 -8.68
C THR A 78 -1.69 -28.79 -9.58
N THR A 79 -0.67 -29.05 -10.41
CA THR A 79 -0.17 -28.08 -11.40
C THR A 79 -1.29 -27.56 -12.31
N GLN A 80 -2.17 -28.45 -12.80
CA GLN A 80 -3.28 -28.04 -13.69
C GLN A 80 -4.32 -27.15 -12.98
N GLN A 81 -4.49 -27.33 -11.66
CA GLN A 81 -5.36 -26.47 -10.85
C GLN A 81 -4.69 -25.10 -10.61
N LEU A 82 -3.38 -25.07 -10.34
CA LEU A 82 -2.62 -23.83 -10.17
C LEU A 82 -2.65 -22.95 -11.42
N GLU A 83 -2.51 -23.54 -12.61
CA GLU A 83 -2.65 -22.85 -13.91
C GLU A 83 -4.01 -22.16 -14.09
N ARG A 84 -5.04 -22.58 -13.35
CA ARG A 84 -6.39 -21.99 -13.36
C ARG A 84 -6.78 -21.35 -12.03
N THR A 85 -5.81 -21.05 -11.18
CA THR A 85 -6.03 -20.38 -9.90
C THR A 85 -5.58 -18.93 -10.00
N ALA A 86 -6.52 -17.98 -9.96
CA ALA A 86 -6.20 -16.56 -9.92
C ALA A 86 -5.77 -16.12 -8.51
N ALA A 87 -4.65 -15.42 -8.41
CA ALA A 87 -4.25 -14.74 -7.17
C ALA A 87 -4.97 -13.38 -7.05
N VAL A 88 -5.58 -13.13 -5.90
CA VAL A 88 -6.47 -11.98 -5.67
C VAL A 88 -6.07 -11.25 -4.39
N LEU A 89 -6.27 -9.94 -4.37
CA LEU A 89 -6.17 -9.12 -3.15
C LEU A 89 -7.56 -8.69 -2.73
N VAL A 90 -7.81 -8.68 -1.42
CA VAL A 90 -8.98 -8.02 -0.84
C VAL A 90 -8.51 -6.69 -0.26
N HIS A 91 -9.21 -5.63 -0.62
CA HIS A 91 -8.94 -4.27 -0.19
C HIS A 91 -10.09 -3.77 0.70
N GLY A 92 -9.77 -2.97 1.72
CA GLY A 92 -10.78 -2.12 2.34
C GLY A 92 -10.26 -0.80 2.88
N ASP A 93 -11.20 0.13 3.05
CA ASP A 93 -10.94 1.51 3.43
C ASP A 93 -12.20 2.15 4.06
N GLU A 94 -12.01 3.11 4.96
CA GLU A 94 -13.05 3.94 5.52
C GLU A 94 -13.26 5.20 4.66
N GLY A 95 -14.01 5.02 3.58
CA GLY A 95 -14.43 6.09 2.68
C GLY A 95 -15.51 7.01 3.25
N ARG A 96 -16.02 7.91 2.40
CA ARG A 96 -17.14 8.80 2.73
C ARG A 96 -18.22 8.76 1.66
N SER A 97 -19.48 8.75 2.08
CA SER A 97 -20.65 8.87 1.21
C SER A 97 -20.73 10.26 0.56
N LYS A 98 -21.64 10.42 -0.41
CA LYS A 98 -21.95 11.75 -1.00
C LYS A 98 -22.40 12.78 0.04
N LYS A 99 -23.07 12.33 1.12
CA LYS A 99 -23.48 13.16 2.25
C LYS A 99 -22.37 13.30 3.31
N LYS A 100 -21.14 12.89 2.99
CA LYS A 100 -19.96 12.90 3.86
C LYS A 100 -20.05 12.01 5.11
N TYR A 101 -21.00 11.07 5.14
CA TYR A 101 -21.05 10.05 6.19
C TYR A 101 -19.98 8.99 5.97
N PRO A 102 -19.26 8.56 7.01
CA PRO A 102 -18.26 7.50 6.91
C PRO A 102 -18.89 6.15 6.52
N LEU A 103 -18.20 5.42 5.64
CA LEU A 103 -18.58 4.11 5.13
C LEU A 103 -17.35 3.19 5.13
N MET A 104 -17.53 1.93 5.49
CA MET A 104 -16.56 0.87 5.24
C MET A 104 -16.82 0.30 3.84
N ILE A 105 -15.80 0.27 3.00
CA ILE A 105 -15.91 -0.27 1.64
C ILE A 105 -14.95 -1.45 1.52
N LEU A 106 -15.47 -2.58 1.04
CA LEU A 106 -14.69 -3.76 0.72
C LEU A 106 -14.70 -3.96 -0.79
N SER A 107 -13.53 -4.17 -1.37
CA SER A 107 -13.36 -4.51 -2.78
C SER A 107 -12.29 -5.57 -2.94
N CYS A 108 -12.13 -6.11 -4.15
CA CYS A 108 -11.05 -7.02 -4.48
C CYS A 108 -10.59 -6.79 -5.92
N HIS A 109 -9.43 -7.34 -6.26
CA HIS A 109 -8.89 -7.29 -7.62
C HIS A 109 -7.84 -8.38 -7.83
N SER A 110 -7.60 -8.73 -9.09
CA SER A 110 -6.46 -9.59 -9.45
C SER A 110 -5.14 -8.91 -9.09
N VAL A 111 -4.19 -9.73 -8.65
CA VAL A 111 -2.79 -9.32 -8.42
C VAL A 111 -2.11 -8.90 -9.73
N LEU A 112 -2.47 -9.55 -10.84
CA LEU A 112 -1.96 -9.25 -12.18
C LEU A 112 -2.86 -8.24 -12.91
N GLY A 113 -2.27 -7.45 -13.80
CA GLY A 113 -3.01 -6.57 -14.71
C GLY A 113 -2.15 -6.07 -15.86
N MET A 114 -2.48 -4.91 -16.42
CA MET A 114 -1.95 -4.47 -17.71
C MET A 114 -0.62 -3.70 -17.64
N GLY A 115 -0.07 -3.43 -16.45
CA GLY A 115 1.16 -2.64 -16.26
C GLY A 115 1.02 -1.51 -15.26
N SER A 116 2.15 -0.87 -14.93
CA SER A 116 2.26 0.29 -14.04
C SER A 116 2.07 1.65 -14.74
N GLY A 117 2.07 1.67 -16.07
CA GLY A 117 2.05 2.91 -16.86
C GLY A 117 3.40 3.63 -16.90
N VAL A 118 4.44 3.01 -16.33
CA VAL A 118 5.82 3.45 -16.44
C VAL A 118 6.53 2.46 -17.36
N ASP A 119 7.11 2.96 -18.46
CA ASP A 119 7.85 2.11 -19.39
C ASP A 119 9.01 1.43 -18.64
N SER A 120 9.04 0.10 -18.67
CA SER A 120 10.25 -0.63 -18.35
C SER A 120 11.26 -0.29 -19.44
N ASN A 121 12.48 0.14 -19.08
CA ASN A 121 13.57 0.48 -20.03
C ASN A 121 14.08 -0.73 -20.85
N VAL A 122 13.32 -1.81 -20.94
CA VAL A 122 13.72 -3.08 -21.50
C VAL A 122 13.08 -3.18 -22.88
N HIS A 123 13.89 -3.00 -23.93
CA HIS A 123 13.51 -3.17 -25.33
C HIS A 123 13.40 -4.66 -25.75
N ASP A 124 13.12 -5.56 -24.81
CA ASP A 124 13.07 -6.99 -25.09
C ASP A 124 11.72 -7.40 -25.68
N VAL A 125 11.75 -8.46 -26.49
CA VAL A 125 10.55 -9.17 -26.93
C VAL A 125 9.75 -9.57 -25.69
N GLU A 126 8.47 -9.19 -25.64
CA GLU A 126 7.64 -9.48 -24.48
C GLU A 126 7.51 -11.00 -24.26
N PRO A 127 7.85 -11.51 -23.06
CA PRO A 127 7.67 -12.92 -22.74
C PRO A 127 6.20 -13.34 -22.87
N TYR A 128 5.95 -14.57 -23.31
CA TYR A 128 4.60 -15.11 -23.43
C TYR A 128 3.86 -15.12 -22.07
N ASP A 129 4.61 -15.38 -21.00
CA ASP A 129 4.16 -15.40 -19.59
C ASP A 129 4.38 -14.07 -18.86
N LYS A 130 4.43 -12.94 -19.59
CA LYS A 130 4.59 -11.59 -19.04
C LYS A 130 3.57 -11.35 -17.92
N GLN A 131 4.07 -10.94 -16.76
CA GLN A 131 3.28 -10.67 -15.56
C GLN A 131 3.51 -9.23 -15.11
N GLU A 132 2.44 -8.45 -15.06
CA GLU A 132 2.49 -7.01 -14.86
C GLU A 132 1.64 -6.56 -13.66
N LEU A 133 1.97 -5.39 -13.13
CA LEU A 133 1.21 -4.77 -12.03
C LEU A 133 -0.20 -4.37 -12.50
N ASN A 134 -1.20 -4.50 -11.62
CA ASN A 134 -2.59 -4.11 -11.91
C ASN A 134 -2.87 -2.62 -11.65
N TRP A 135 -2.16 -1.74 -12.34
CA TRP A 135 -2.16 -0.29 -12.03
C TRP A 135 -2.73 0.58 -13.15
N THR A 136 -2.65 0.11 -14.38
CA THR A 136 -3.25 0.74 -15.56
C THR A 136 -4.67 0.22 -15.82
N GLY A 137 -5.37 0.92 -16.72
CA GLY A 137 -6.76 0.64 -17.03
C GLY A 137 -7.73 1.41 -16.14
N HIS A 138 -9.01 1.34 -16.47
CA HIS A 138 -10.04 2.04 -15.71
C HIS A 138 -10.32 1.29 -14.39
N THR A 139 -10.31 1.99 -13.26
CA THR A 139 -10.48 1.38 -11.92
C THR A 139 -11.79 0.60 -11.78
N ALA A 140 -12.85 1.02 -12.46
CA ALA A 140 -14.12 0.29 -12.51
C ALA A 140 -14.09 -1.05 -13.25
N ALA A 141 -13.08 -1.30 -14.08
CA ALA A 141 -12.92 -2.58 -14.80
C ALA A 141 -11.99 -3.55 -14.03
N THR A 142 -11.13 -3.01 -13.16
CA THR A 142 -10.06 -3.77 -12.51
C THR A 142 -10.32 -4.01 -11.02
N ARG A 143 -11.20 -3.21 -10.38
CA ARG A 143 -11.59 -3.36 -8.96
C ARG A 143 -13.06 -3.74 -8.87
N TRP A 144 -13.33 -4.71 -8.00
CA TRP A 144 -14.63 -5.35 -7.89
C TRP A 144 -15.18 -5.12 -6.49
N LEU A 145 -16.32 -4.43 -6.41
CA LEU A 145 -16.97 -4.14 -5.14
C LEU A 145 -17.45 -5.44 -4.49
N LEU A 146 -17.21 -5.61 -3.20
CA LEU A 146 -17.74 -6.73 -2.40
C LEU A 146 -18.86 -6.27 -1.49
N SER A 147 -18.67 -5.15 -0.77
CA SER A 147 -19.67 -4.63 0.15
C SER A 147 -19.43 -3.15 0.46
N VAL A 148 -20.49 -2.48 0.90
CA VAL A 148 -20.45 -1.14 1.51
C VAL A 148 -21.27 -1.20 2.78
N LEU A 149 -20.65 -0.87 3.91
CA LEU A 149 -21.30 -0.86 5.22
C LEU A 149 -21.27 0.56 5.79
N PRO A 150 -22.41 1.16 6.18
CA PRO A 150 -22.44 2.47 6.82
C PRO A 150 -21.91 2.44 8.25
N ARG A 151 -21.25 3.51 8.72
CA ARG A 151 -20.70 3.56 10.09
C ARG A 151 -21.72 3.27 11.18
N SER A 152 -22.98 3.67 11.00
CA SER A 152 -24.05 3.36 11.95
C SER A 152 -24.22 1.87 12.21
N MET A 153 -23.79 1.00 11.29
CA MET A 153 -23.90 -0.46 11.41
C MET A 153 -22.64 -1.12 12.00
N TYR A 154 -21.50 -0.43 12.08
CA TYR A 154 -20.24 -1.01 12.57
C TYR A 154 -19.50 -0.14 13.59
N ASP A 155 -20.20 0.78 14.24
CA ASP A 155 -19.59 1.61 15.29
C ASP A 155 -19.20 0.74 16.50
N ASP A 156 -18.02 1.00 17.06
CA ASP A 156 -17.32 0.14 18.03
C ASP A 156 -18.13 -0.11 19.33
N GLU A 157 -19.16 0.69 19.60
CA GLU A 157 -20.01 0.60 20.79
C GLU A 157 -21.23 -0.33 20.62
N ARG A 158 -21.55 -0.82 19.41
CA ARG A 158 -22.91 -1.35 19.14
C ARG A 158 -23.04 -2.63 18.33
N SER A 159 -22.07 -3.09 17.53
CA SER A 159 -22.33 -4.27 16.70
C SER A 159 -21.09 -4.98 16.14
N ASP A 160 -21.11 -6.32 16.20
CA ASP A 160 -20.17 -7.22 15.51
C ASP A 160 -20.47 -7.38 14.01
N ASN A 161 -21.42 -6.60 13.46
CA ASN A 161 -21.84 -6.63 12.06
C ASN A 161 -20.69 -6.64 11.06
N TYR A 162 -19.61 -5.89 11.31
CA TYR A 162 -18.46 -5.89 10.40
C TYR A 162 -17.74 -7.24 10.38
N GLN A 163 -17.54 -7.88 11.54
CA GLN A 163 -16.96 -9.22 11.62
C GLN A 163 -17.91 -10.28 11.05
N LEU A 164 -19.22 -10.12 11.25
CA LEU A 164 -20.24 -10.99 10.64
C LEU A 164 -20.26 -10.85 9.11
N LEU A 165 -20.18 -9.63 8.58
CA LEU A 165 -20.05 -9.36 7.15
C LEU A 165 -18.79 -10.05 6.58
N LEU A 166 -17.64 -9.89 7.24
CA LEU A 166 -16.40 -10.58 6.85
C LEU A 166 -16.58 -12.10 6.87
N LYS A 167 -17.28 -12.66 7.86
CA LYS A 167 -17.57 -14.10 7.91
C LYS A 167 -18.33 -14.60 6.68
N HIS A 168 -19.34 -13.86 6.21
CA HIS A 168 -20.06 -14.22 4.99
C HIS A 168 -19.17 -14.16 3.74
N LEU A 169 -18.30 -13.16 3.63
CA LEU A 169 -17.38 -13.01 2.51
C LEU A 169 -16.26 -14.07 2.54
N VAL A 170 -15.71 -14.37 3.72
CA VAL A 170 -14.66 -15.38 3.92
C VAL A 170 -15.19 -16.77 3.56
N ALA A 171 -16.41 -17.12 3.96
CA ALA A 171 -17.02 -18.40 3.59
C ALA A 171 -17.10 -18.58 2.07
N ASP A 172 -17.52 -17.54 1.35
CA ASP A 172 -17.58 -17.54 -0.12
C ASP A 172 -16.18 -17.67 -0.76
N MET A 173 -15.20 -16.89 -0.29
CA MET A 173 -13.83 -16.92 -0.79
C MET A 173 -13.15 -18.27 -0.52
N LYS A 174 -13.44 -18.89 0.62
CA LYS A 174 -12.91 -20.21 0.99
C LYS A 174 -13.51 -21.30 0.11
N GLU A 175 -14.82 -21.29 -0.11
CA GLU A 175 -15.48 -22.22 -1.04
C GLU A 175 -14.88 -22.06 -2.45
N LEU A 176 -14.72 -20.83 -2.93
CA LEU A 176 -14.14 -20.53 -4.24
C LEU A 176 -12.67 -20.99 -4.38
N PHE A 177 -11.92 -20.99 -3.28
CA PHE A 177 -10.58 -21.57 -3.23
C PHE A 177 -10.62 -23.10 -3.26
N GLU A 178 -11.50 -23.74 -2.50
CA GLU A 178 -11.56 -25.19 -2.34
C GLU A 178 -12.18 -25.89 -3.56
N THR A 179 -13.35 -25.44 -4.01
CA THR A 179 -14.17 -26.12 -5.03
C THR A 179 -14.05 -25.47 -6.41
N GLY A 180 -13.86 -24.15 -6.47
CA GLY A 180 -13.77 -23.39 -7.71
C GLY A 180 -15.10 -23.24 -8.44
N LEU A 181 -15.04 -22.71 -9.68
CA LEU A 181 -16.18 -22.50 -10.58
C LEU A 181 -15.91 -23.16 -11.92
N VAL A 182 -16.89 -23.88 -12.44
CA VAL A 182 -16.82 -24.47 -13.79
C VAL A 182 -17.08 -23.36 -14.82
N ASN A 183 -16.16 -23.21 -15.77
CA ASN A 183 -16.37 -22.33 -16.91
C ASN A 183 -17.39 -22.96 -17.86
N PRO A 184 -18.54 -22.33 -18.13
CA PRO A 184 -19.57 -22.92 -18.98
C PRO A 184 -19.16 -23.07 -20.45
N LEU A 185 -18.13 -22.34 -20.89
CA LEU A 185 -17.63 -22.36 -22.27
C LEU A 185 -16.62 -23.50 -22.51
N THR A 186 -15.80 -23.82 -21.51
CA THR A 186 -14.71 -24.80 -21.65
C THR A 186 -14.90 -26.07 -20.82
N GLY A 187 -15.79 -26.05 -19.82
CA GLY A 187 -15.96 -27.13 -18.85
C GLY A 187 -14.85 -27.22 -17.80
N HIS A 188 -13.82 -26.37 -17.86
CA HIS A 188 -12.71 -26.38 -16.91
C HIS A 188 -13.05 -25.64 -15.61
N THR A 189 -12.61 -26.19 -14.48
CA THR A 189 -12.75 -25.54 -13.17
C THR A 189 -11.65 -24.51 -12.94
N HIS A 190 -12.06 -23.31 -12.52
CA HIS A 190 -11.20 -22.19 -12.18
C HIS A 190 -11.33 -21.84 -10.69
N TYR A 191 -10.24 -21.43 -10.07
CA TYR A 191 -10.16 -21.17 -8.64
C TYR A 191 -9.70 -19.74 -8.37
N PHE A 192 -9.98 -19.24 -7.17
CA PHE A 192 -9.47 -17.94 -6.71
C PHE A 192 -8.77 -18.14 -5.36
N CYS A 193 -7.60 -17.52 -5.21
CA CYS A 193 -6.83 -17.57 -3.99
C CYS A 193 -6.57 -16.14 -3.52
N VAL A 194 -7.17 -15.75 -2.40
CA VAL A 194 -6.83 -14.48 -1.74
C VAL A 194 -5.46 -14.65 -1.11
N ILE A 195 -4.46 -13.90 -1.58
CA ILE A 195 -3.08 -14.02 -1.06
C ILE A 195 -2.78 -12.98 0.03
N ASN A 196 -3.45 -11.82 0.02
CA ASN A 196 -3.32 -10.81 1.07
C ASN A 196 -4.59 -9.96 1.21
N ILE A 197 -4.74 -9.39 2.40
CA ILE A 197 -5.70 -8.33 2.71
C ILE A 197 -4.92 -7.01 2.79
N ILE A 198 -5.34 -5.99 2.04
CA ILE A 198 -4.68 -4.70 1.92
C ILE A 198 -5.61 -3.56 2.33
N GLY A 199 -5.05 -2.43 2.73
CA GLY A 199 -5.79 -1.24 3.12
C GLY A 199 -4.97 -0.34 4.01
N ASP A 200 -5.60 0.71 4.53
CA ASP A 200 -4.95 1.55 5.53
C ASP A 200 -4.79 0.81 6.88
N TRP A 201 -3.97 1.35 7.78
CA TRP A 201 -3.69 0.67 9.05
C TRP A 201 -4.90 0.57 9.99
N PRO A 202 -5.72 1.63 10.13
CA PRO A 202 -6.98 1.53 10.88
C PRO A 202 -7.89 0.40 10.36
N PHE A 203 -8.06 0.28 9.05
CA PHE A 203 -8.80 -0.83 8.43
C PHE A 203 -8.21 -2.17 8.84
N LEU A 204 -6.91 -2.40 8.56
CA LEU A 204 -6.26 -3.67 8.87
C LEU A 204 -6.34 -4.02 10.36
N GLY A 205 -6.11 -3.03 11.25
CA GLY A 205 -6.24 -3.21 12.69
C GLY A 205 -7.63 -3.64 13.12
N LYS A 206 -8.68 -3.09 12.51
CA LYS A 206 -10.08 -3.48 12.78
C LYS A 206 -10.41 -4.85 12.20
N SER A 207 -10.01 -5.13 10.96
CA SER A 207 -10.30 -6.40 10.27
C SER A 207 -9.60 -7.59 10.92
N PHE A 208 -8.37 -7.39 11.40
CA PHE A 208 -7.58 -8.42 12.08
C PHE A 208 -7.62 -8.34 13.61
N LEU A 209 -8.53 -7.55 14.19
CA LEU A 209 -8.75 -7.45 15.64
C LEU A 209 -7.45 -7.17 16.43
N TRP A 210 -6.60 -6.30 15.91
CA TRP A 210 -5.28 -6.07 16.47
C TRP A 210 -5.32 -5.27 17.79
N ASN A 211 -4.68 -5.83 18.83
CA ASN A 211 -4.36 -5.15 20.09
C ASN A 211 -3.03 -4.37 20.03
N ARG A 212 -2.18 -4.63 19.02
CA ARG A 212 -0.95 -3.89 18.73
C ARG A 212 -1.08 -3.13 17.41
N THR A 213 -1.10 -1.80 17.49
CA THR A 213 -1.22 -0.92 16.32
C THR A 213 -0.35 0.34 16.47
N PHE A 214 -0.12 1.05 15.37
CA PHE A 214 0.62 2.33 15.40
C PHE A 214 0.03 3.38 16.34
N GLY A 215 -1.26 3.27 16.64
CA GLY A 215 -1.95 4.12 17.62
C GLY A 215 -1.46 3.94 19.07
N ASN A 216 -0.77 2.84 19.37
CA ASN A 216 -0.21 2.55 20.69
C ASN A 216 1.08 3.33 20.99
N SER A 217 1.68 3.97 19.98
CA SER A 217 2.92 4.73 20.15
C SER A 217 2.76 5.82 21.22
N ALA A 218 3.81 6.02 22.03
CA ALA A 218 3.81 7.03 23.07
C ALA A 218 3.69 8.43 22.47
N LYS A 219 2.61 9.15 22.79
CA LYS A 219 2.35 10.51 22.27
C LYS A 219 3.13 11.61 22.97
N LYS A 220 3.74 11.33 24.13
CA LYS A 220 4.49 12.28 24.95
C LYS A 220 5.67 11.56 25.59
N ALA A 221 6.80 12.25 25.70
CA ALA A 221 7.98 11.74 26.40
C ALA A 221 7.72 11.42 27.89
N THR A 222 6.68 12.03 28.49
CA THR A 222 6.28 11.82 29.88
C THR A 222 5.24 10.71 30.08
N ALA A 223 4.95 9.92 29.04
CA ALA A 223 4.01 8.81 29.13
C ALA A 223 4.49 7.77 30.16
N LYS A 224 3.64 7.46 31.16
CA LYS A 224 3.96 6.51 32.24
C LYS A 224 3.52 5.08 31.95
N LYS A 225 2.62 4.89 30.99
CA LYS A 225 2.12 3.55 30.62
C LYS A 225 3.23 2.81 29.89
N SER A 226 3.52 1.59 30.34
CA SER A 226 4.46 0.70 29.64
C SER A 226 3.97 0.47 28.20
N PRO A 227 4.85 0.57 27.20
CA PRO A 227 4.43 0.46 25.82
C PRO A 227 4.03 -0.98 25.49
N THR A 228 2.89 -1.14 24.82
CA THR A 228 2.27 -2.45 24.53
C THR A 228 2.67 -3.01 23.16
N GLY A 229 3.47 -2.25 22.41
CA GLY A 229 3.89 -2.56 21.05
C GLY A 229 3.04 -1.88 19.99
N ILE A 230 3.70 -1.48 18.90
CA ILE A 230 3.09 -0.75 17.78
C ILE A 230 2.83 -1.61 16.54
N CYS A 231 3.49 -2.76 16.43
CA CYS A 231 3.44 -3.60 15.24
C CYS A 231 2.64 -4.87 15.50
N HIS A 232 1.86 -5.30 14.50
CA HIS A 232 1.17 -6.58 14.56
C HIS A 232 2.15 -7.75 14.38
N ALA A 233 3.13 -7.59 13.51
CA ALA A 233 4.05 -8.65 13.11
C ALA A 233 5.18 -8.93 14.12
N CYS A 234 5.57 -7.95 14.94
CA CYS A 234 6.73 -8.08 15.83
C CYS A 234 6.54 -7.36 17.18
N TRP A 235 7.59 -7.35 18.01
CA TRP A 235 7.60 -6.73 19.33
C TRP A 235 8.11 -5.29 19.32
N ALA A 236 8.14 -4.62 18.16
CA ALA A 236 8.47 -3.20 18.06
C ALA A 236 7.68 -2.35 19.08
N ASP A 237 8.42 -1.53 19.83
CA ASP A 237 7.95 -0.70 20.95
C ASP A 237 7.55 -1.48 22.21
N LYS A 238 7.70 -2.81 22.29
CA LYS A 238 7.65 -3.50 23.59
C LYS A 238 8.94 -3.20 24.39
N PRO A 239 8.93 -3.33 25.74
CA PRO A 239 10.14 -3.10 26.55
C PRO A 239 11.35 -3.91 26.03
N GLY A 240 12.42 -3.20 25.68
CA GLY A 240 13.66 -3.80 25.15
C GLY A 240 13.77 -3.90 23.63
N TYR A 241 12.72 -3.52 22.88
CA TYR A 241 12.62 -3.65 21.43
C TYR A 241 12.34 -2.29 20.76
N PRO A 242 13.36 -1.41 20.65
CA PRO A 242 13.21 -0.10 20.03
C PRO A 242 12.84 -0.26 18.55
N TRP A 243 11.77 0.40 18.11
CA TRP A 243 11.34 0.34 16.72
C TRP A 243 12.05 1.37 15.84
N GLU A 244 12.63 2.38 16.47
CA GLU A 244 13.39 3.48 15.87
C GLU A 244 14.86 3.13 15.59
N ASP A 245 15.27 1.88 15.86
CA ASP A 245 16.61 1.41 15.54
C ASP A 245 16.74 1.16 14.03
N PHE A 246 17.18 2.20 13.32
CA PHE A 246 17.48 2.18 11.88
C PHE A 246 19.00 2.08 11.59
N GLU A 247 19.84 2.00 12.62
CA GLU A 247 21.30 1.92 12.46
C GLU A 247 21.80 0.48 12.53
N SER A 248 21.15 -0.37 13.32
CA SER A 248 21.50 -1.78 13.42
C SER A 248 21.16 -2.53 12.13
N PRO A 249 22.08 -3.34 11.58
CA PRO A 249 21.77 -4.22 10.46
C PRO A 249 20.74 -5.29 10.85
N GLU A 250 20.72 -5.71 12.11
CA GLU A 250 19.76 -6.64 12.69
C GLU A 250 19.08 -6.00 13.92
N PRO A 251 18.03 -5.19 13.73
CA PRO A 251 17.34 -4.56 14.85
C PRO A 251 16.60 -5.62 15.69
N ARG A 252 16.56 -5.42 17.01
CA ARG A 252 16.08 -6.44 17.97
C ARG A 252 14.69 -6.97 17.69
N TRP A 253 13.77 -6.10 17.24
CA TRP A 253 12.39 -6.49 16.93
C TRP A 253 12.30 -7.50 15.78
N ARG A 254 13.32 -7.60 14.92
CA ARG A 254 13.29 -8.49 13.76
C ARG A 254 13.28 -9.97 14.15
N GLN A 255 14.02 -10.32 15.19
CA GLN A 255 14.08 -11.69 15.72
C GLN A 255 12.76 -12.14 16.36
N THR A 256 11.83 -11.21 16.56
CA THR A 256 10.55 -11.45 17.20
C THR A 256 9.38 -11.54 16.20
N LEU A 257 9.67 -11.51 14.89
CA LEU A 257 8.67 -11.67 13.84
C LEU A 257 7.85 -12.96 14.07
N ASN A 258 6.53 -12.85 14.04
CA ASN A 258 5.57 -13.96 14.21
C ASN A 258 5.74 -14.78 15.51
N ARG A 259 6.42 -14.25 16.54
CA ARG A 259 6.57 -14.93 17.85
C ARG A 259 5.33 -14.86 18.73
N ASP A 260 4.43 -13.93 18.47
CA ASP A 260 3.25 -13.64 19.29
C ASP A 260 2.14 -13.05 18.41
N GLU A 261 0.90 -13.46 18.65
CA GLU A 261 -0.26 -12.97 17.92
C GLU A 261 -0.60 -11.55 18.37
N ALA A 262 -1.06 -10.72 17.42
CA ALA A 262 -1.48 -9.35 17.71
C ALA A 262 -2.96 -9.24 18.06
N TYR A 263 -3.64 -10.35 18.33
CA TYR A 263 -5.07 -10.41 18.62
C TYR A 263 -5.31 -11.39 19.77
N THR A 264 -6.39 -11.18 20.51
CA THR A 264 -6.82 -12.13 21.57
C THR A 264 -7.74 -13.20 21.02
N THR A 265 -8.59 -12.82 20.06
CA THR A 265 -9.51 -13.72 19.35
C THR A 265 -9.04 -13.84 17.91
N LYS A 266 -8.93 -15.07 17.40
CA LYS A 266 -8.50 -15.32 16.02
C LYS A 266 -9.45 -14.60 15.04
N PRO A 267 -8.93 -13.71 14.16
CA PRO A 267 -9.76 -13.00 13.19
C PRO A 267 -10.31 -13.96 12.13
N ILE A 268 -11.53 -13.70 11.66
CA ILE A 268 -12.19 -14.57 10.67
C ILE A 268 -11.44 -14.62 9.34
N LEU A 269 -10.71 -13.55 8.98
CA LEU A 269 -9.86 -13.51 7.80
C LEU A 269 -8.77 -14.58 7.81
N MET A 270 -8.32 -15.02 9.00
CA MET A 270 -7.32 -16.07 9.15
C MET A 270 -7.87 -17.48 8.88
N GLU A 271 -9.11 -17.62 8.42
CA GLU A 271 -9.64 -18.87 7.84
C GLU A 271 -9.34 -19.00 6.34
N LEU A 272 -8.96 -17.91 5.66
CA LEU A 272 -8.50 -17.94 4.28
C LEU A 272 -7.11 -18.59 4.19
N PRO A 273 -6.74 -19.18 3.05
CA PRO A 273 -5.40 -19.73 2.85
C PRO A 273 -4.34 -18.63 2.97
N HIS A 274 -3.41 -18.80 3.89
CA HIS A 274 -2.26 -17.91 4.12
C HIS A 274 -1.05 -18.76 4.54
N ASP A 275 0.16 -18.18 4.47
CA ASP A 275 1.37 -18.89 4.90
C ASP A 275 1.38 -19.07 6.42
N PRO A 276 1.38 -20.32 6.94
CA PRO A 276 1.47 -20.54 8.38
C PRO A 276 2.81 -20.12 9.00
N ALA A 277 3.88 -19.97 8.21
CA ALA A 277 5.18 -19.47 8.70
C ALA A 277 5.24 -17.94 8.78
N ASP A 278 4.37 -17.24 8.03
CA ASP A 278 4.25 -15.78 8.07
C ASP A 278 2.78 -15.31 8.11
N PRO A 279 2.05 -15.61 9.20
CA PRO A 279 0.65 -15.22 9.32
C PRO A 279 0.48 -13.69 9.33
N ALA A 280 1.43 -12.93 9.88
CA ALA A 280 1.35 -11.47 9.89
C ALA A 280 1.52 -10.84 8.49
N GLY A 281 2.21 -11.52 7.59
CA GLY A 281 2.35 -11.14 6.18
C GLY A 281 1.03 -11.14 5.42
N PHE A 282 0.01 -11.89 5.89
CA PHE A 282 -1.31 -11.90 5.24
C PHE A 282 -2.00 -10.52 5.25
N ALA A 283 -1.68 -9.69 6.24
CA ALA A 283 -2.00 -8.26 6.22
C ALA A 283 -0.93 -7.51 5.40
N GLY A 284 -1.23 -7.28 4.13
CA GLY A 284 -0.32 -6.65 3.17
C GLY A 284 -0.03 -5.19 3.55
N GLN A 285 1.24 -4.91 3.81
CA GLN A 285 1.73 -3.55 4.08
C GLN A 285 2.11 -2.86 2.78
N ASP A 286 1.94 -1.54 2.73
CA ASP A 286 2.11 -0.80 1.48
C ASP A 286 2.96 0.47 1.60
N TYR A 287 3.60 0.85 0.48
CA TYR A 287 4.42 2.07 0.39
C TYR A 287 3.61 3.36 0.25
N PHE A 288 2.35 3.27 -0.13
CA PHE A 288 1.49 4.43 -0.32
C PHE A 288 1.15 5.07 1.03
N HIS A 289 0.58 4.33 1.98
CA HIS A 289 0.39 4.78 3.35
C HIS A 289 1.69 4.83 4.15
N GLY A 290 2.67 3.96 3.84
CA GLY A 290 3.98 3.96 4.49
C GLY A 290 4.77 5.24 4.21
N PHE A 291 4.94 5.60 2.94
CA PHE A 291 5.75 6.75 2.53
C PHE A 291 4.90 7.91 1.97
N HIS A 292 4.12 7.66 0.91
CA HIS A 292 3.47 8.73 0.14
C HIS A 292 2.52 9.59 0.98
N LEU A 293 1.65 8.97 1.77
CA LEU A 293 0.78 9.65 2.73
C LEU A 293 1.28 9.57 4.18
N GLY A 294 2.41 8.88 4.40
CA GLY A 294 2.99 8.61 5.71
C GLY A 294 4.29 9.35 5.96
N ALA A 295 5.36 8.60 6.20
CA ALA A 295 6.67 9.11 6.60
C ALA A 295 7.29 10.09 5.60
N GLY A 296 6.98 9.93 4.31
CA GLY A 296 7.43 10.83 3.26
C GLY A 296 6.88 12.25 3.44
N LYS A 297 5.66 12.42 3.98
CA LYS A 297 5.10 13.75 4.24
C LYS A 297 5.94 14.52 5.26
N ILE A 298 6.25 13.90 6.39
CA ILE A 298 7.05 14.49 7.48
C ILE A 298 8.49 14.74 7.01
N PHE A 299 9.07 13.79 6.28
CA PHE A 299 10.42 13.93 5.75
C PHE A 299 10.52 15.08 4.76
N VAL A 300 9.63 15.12 3.75
CA VAL A 300 9.65 16.14 2.70
C VAL A 300 9.30 17.52 3.26
N SER A 301 8.33 17.65 4.16
CA SER A 301 8.01 18.93 4.80
C SER A 301 9.21 19.48 5.59
N SER A 302 9.93 18.61 6.32
CA SER A 302 11.16 18.96 7.04
C SER A 302 12.28 19.38 6.08
N ALA A 303 12.45 18.66 4.97
CA ALA A 303 13.43 19.01 3.95
C ALA A 303 13.13 20.37 3.31
N LEU A 304 11.86 20.64 2.98
CA LEU A 304 11.42 21.93 2.43
C LEU A 304 11.59 23.07 3.43
N ALA A 305 11.35 22.83 4.73
CA ALA A 305 11.61 23.80 5.77
C ALA A 305 13.09 24.19 5.84
N LEU A 306 14.01 23.22 5.74
CA LEU A 306 15.46 23.49 5.68
C LEU A 306 15.84 24.24 4.40
N ILE A 307 15.38 23.78 3.25
CA ILE A 307 15.71 24.39 1.95
C ILE A 307 15.17 25.81 1.85
N SER A 308 14.11 26.17 2.60
CA SER A 308 13.55 27.52 2.59
C SER A 308 14.58 28.62 2.93
N SER A 309 15.62 28.32 3.72
CA SER A 309 16.68 29.30 4.03
C SER A 309 17.60 29.60 2.84
N MET A 310 17.54 28.79 1.78
CA MET A 310 18.31 28.98 0.54
C MET A 310 17.59 29.90 -0.46
N PHE A 311 16.34 30.27 -0.18
CA PHE A 311 15.53 31.13 -1.03
C PHE A 311 15.59 32.59 -0.58
N PRO A 312 15.52 33.55 -1.52
CA PRO A 312 15.62 34.97 -1.19
C PRO A 312 14.40 35.44 -0.37
N GLY A 313 14.63 36.43 0.49
CA GLY A 313 13.60 37.07 1.31
C GLY A 313 13.93 37.07 2.80
N GLY A 314 13.93 38.25 3.42
CA GLY A 314 14.20 38.40 4.86
C GLY A 314 13.07 37.87 5.75
N SER A 315 11.84 37.82 5.23
CA SER A 315 10.68 37.31 5.95
C SER A 315 10.29 35.92 5.47
N PHE A 316 9.63 35.17 6.35
CA PHE A 316 9.11 33.84 6.03
C PHE A 316 8.13 33.86 4.84
N PRO A 317 7.15 34.79 4.74
CA PRO A 317 6.28 34.87 3.57
C PRO A 317 7.02 35.16 2.27
N ALA A 318 8.06 36.02 2.30
CA ALA A 318 8.85 36.33 1.12
C ALA A 318 9.59 35.09 0.59
N ARG A 319 10.19 34.29 1.48
CA ARG A 319 10.85 33.02 1.11
C ARG A 319 9.88 32.03 0.48
N PHE A 320 8.70 31.84 1.07
CA PHE A 320 7.70 30.93 0.52
C PHE A 320 7.13 31.41 -0.81
N LYS A 321 7.06 32.73 -1.04
CA LYS A 321 6.68 33.24 -2.35
C LYS A 321 7.72 32.92 -3.42
N ALA A 322 9.01 33.06 -3.10
CA ALA A 322 10.09 32.68 -4.00
C ALA A 322 10.09 31.17 -4.29
N MET A 323 9.89 30.35 -3.25
CA MET A 323 9.73 28.89 -3.38
C MET A 323 8.55 28.50 -4.27
N GLU A 324 7.38 29.13 -4.08
CA GLU A 324 6.19 28.88 -4.89
C GLU A 324 6.45 29.15 -6.38
N THR A 325 7.07 30.30 -6.69
CA THR A 325 7.43 30.66 -8.06
C THR A 325 8.40 29.65 -8.67
N ASP A 326 9.44 29.24 -7.94
CA ASP A 326 10.42 28.26 -8.40
C ASP A 326 9.80 26.87 -8.62
N LEU A 327 8.97 26.40 -7.68
CA LEU A 327 8.26 25.13 -7.79
C LEU A 327 7.39 25.07 -9.04
N PHE A 328 6.56 26.08 -9.28
CA PHE A 328 5.65 26.06 -10.43
C PHE A 328 6.37 26.25 -11.76
N ALA A 329 7.47 27.02 -11.78
CA ALA A 329 8.37 27.09 -12.93
C ALA A 329 8.99 25.70 -13.22
N TRP A 330 9.55 25.05 -12.20
CA TRP A 330 10.08 23.70 -12.31
C TRP A 330 9.02 22.68 -12.78
N CYS A 331 7.82 22.73 -12.21
CA CYS A 331 6.71 21.86 -12.64
C CYS A 331 6.39 22.04 -14.13
N THR A 332 6.42 23.27 -14.63
CA THR A 332 6.19 23.57 -16.05
C THR A 332 7.31 22.99 -16.91
N THR A 333 8.58 23.23 -16.54
CA THR A 333 9.75 22.76 -17.29
C THR A 333 9.83 21.24 -17.35
N TYR A 334 9.60 20.55 -16.24
CA TYR A 334 9.76 19.10 -16.11
C TYR A 334 8.45 18.32 -16.24
N LYS A 335 7.36 18.99 -16.67
CA LYS A 335 6.02 18.41 -16.85
C LYS A 335 5.53 17.64 -15.61
N GLN A 336 5.76 18.22 -14.44
CA GLN A 336 5.33 17.65 -13.16
C GLN A 336 4.02 18.28 -12.70
N HIS A 337 3.21 17.49 -11.97
CA HIS A 337 1.94 17.95 -11.42
C HIS A 337 1.92 17.71 -9.91
N PRO A 338 2.11 18.74 -9.08
CA PRO A 338 2.20 18.58 -7.63
C PRO A 338 0.81 18.45 -6.97
N TYR A 339 -0.29 18.51 -7.73
CA TYR A 339 -1.68 18.45 -7.22
C TYR A 339 -2.00 19.43 -6.08
N ILE A 340 -1.29 20.57 -6.04
CA ILE A 340 -1.54 21.70 -5.16
C ILE A 340 -1.74 22.96 -6.00
N ARG A 341 -2.61 23.86 -5.52
CA ARG A 341 -2.88 25.15 -6.18
C ARG A 341 -2.00 26.29 -5.66
N LYS A 342 -1.49 26.15 -4.44
CA LYS A 342 -0.65 27.13 -3.76
C LYS A 342 0.42 26.40 -2.96
N PHE A 343 1.58 27.02 -2.83
CA PHE A 343 2.67 26.52 -2.01
C PHE A 343 2.97 27.52 -0.89
N ASN A 344 2.55 27.19 0.32
CA ASN A 344 2.67 28.07 1.48
C ASN A 344 2.87 27.26 2.78
N ARG A 345 2.75 27.94 3.93
CA ARG A 345 2.90 27.35 5.27
C ARG A 345 1.92 26.22 5.54
N ASP A 346 0.69 26.36 5.07
CA ASP A 346 -0.36 25.35 5.24
C ASP A 346 -0.04 24.14 4.37
N THR A 347 0.45 24.36 3.15
CA THR A 347 0.90 23.27 2.27
C THR A 347 1.96 22.40 2.95
N ILE A 348 2.96 22.98 3.60
CA ILE A 348 3.98 22.21 4.32
C ILE A 348 3.57 21.81 5.74
N GLY A 349 2.44 22.32 6.24
CA GLY A 349 1.98 22.10 7.62
C GLY A 349 2.95 22.63 8.67
N TRP A 350 3.44 23.87 8.52
CA TRP A 350 4.44 24.48 9.41
C TRP A 350 3.99 25.87 9.93
N PRO A 351 3.08 25.91 10.92
CA PRO A 351 2.43 27.13 11.39
C PRO A 351 3.33 28.03 12.24
N HIS A 352 4.38 27.49 12.87
CA HIS A 352 5.39 28.23 13.64
C HIS A 352 6.76 27.56 13.52
N ALA A 353 7.85 28.34 13.56
CA ALA A 353 9.21 27.80 13.42
C ALA A 353 9.61 26.82 14.54
N THR A 354 8.92 26.89 15.68
CA THR A 354 9.08 26.02 16.85
C THR A 354 8.29 24.71 16.76
N GLU A 355 7.48 24.51 15.73
CA GLU A 355 6.69 23.30 15.51
C GLU A 355 7.25 22.45 14.38
N ALA A 356 6.94 21.15 14.42
CA ALA A 356 7.34 20.20 13.39
C ALA A 356 6.54 20.40 12.10
N PRO A 357 7.19 20.49 10.92
CA PRO A 357 6.50 20.47 9.63
C PRO A 357 5.83 19.11 9.38
N MET A 358 4.53 19.07 9.08
CA MET A 358 3.77 17.81 8.98
C MET A 358 3.33 17.41 7.56
N GLY A 359 3.46 18.31 6.58
CA GLY A 359 2.95 18.12 5.22
C GLY A 359 1.42 18.20 5.16
N GLY A 360 0.87 19.35 4.78
CA GLY A 360 -0.57 19.60 4.73
C GLY A 360 -1.28 19.12 3.46
N TRP A 361 -0.59 18.51 2.51
CA TRP A 361 -1.21 18.00 1.27
C TRP A 361 -1.92 16.64 1.47
N HIS A 362 -2.87 16.35 0.58
CA HIS A 362 -3.73 15.16 0.68
C HIS A 362 -3.48 14.10 -0.40
N LYS A 363 -2.71 14.42 -1.46
CA LYS A 363 -2.43 13.48 -2.56
C LYS A 363 -1.05 12.87 -2.39
N GLY A 364 -0.95 11.55 -2.43
CA GLY A 364 0.33 10.85 -2.25
C GLY A 364 1.38 11.20 -3.31
N SER A 365 0.95 11.41 -4.57
CA SER A 365 1.83 11.84 -5.66
C SER A 365 2.49 13.20 -5.43
N THR A 366 1.86 14.09 -4.65
CA THR A 366 2.45 15.37 -4.23
C THR A 366 3.75 15.17 -3.45
N THR A 367 3.83 14.14 -2.61
CA THR A 367 5.03 13.84 -1.81
C THR A 367 6.25 13.59 -2.69
N LEU A 368 6.12 12.72 -3.70
CA LEU A 368 7.23 12.44 -4.62
C LEU A 368 7.57 13.64 -5.51
N CYS A 369 6.58 14.41 -5.94
CA CYS A 369 6.80 15.62 -6.73
C CYS A 369 7.62 16.65 -5.94
N LEU A 370 7.23 16.91 -4.69
CA LEU A 370 7.93 17.83 -3.80
C LEU A 370 9.31 17.30 -3.38
N LEU A 371 9.47 15.99 -3.18
CA LEU A 371 10.77 15.36 -2.93
C LEU A 371 11.74 15.61 -4.09
N ARG A 372 11.30 15.36 -5.32
CA ARG A 372 12.12 15.57 -6.53
C ARG A 372 12.45 17.04 -6.76
N TRP A 373 11.51 17.94 -6.48
CA TRP A 373 11.78 19.37 -6.50
C TRP A 373 12.80 19.77 -5.43
N ALA A 374 12.70 19.25 -4.20
CA ALA A 374 13.69 19.49 -3.15
C ALA A 374 15.10 19.01 -3.57
N LEU A 375 15.21 17.84 -4.20
CA LEU A 375 16.46 17.34 -4.78
C LEU A 375 17.01 18.29 -5.85
N PHE A 376 16.15 18.77 -6.75
CA PHE A 376 16.52 19.77 -7.76
C PHE A 376 17.03 21.07 -7.11
N CYS A 377 16.36 21.59 -6.09
CA CYS A 377 16.82 22.80 -5.39
C CYS A 377 18.21 22.63 -4.79
N CYS A 378 18.46 21.47 -4.16
CA CYS A 378 19.74 21.12 -3.58
C CYS A 378 20.83 20.94 -4.66
N SER A 379 20.52 20.30 -5.78
CA SER A 379 21.49 20.09 -6.87
C SER A 379 21.94 21.40 -7.50
N GLN A 380 21.03 22.36 -7.68
CA GLN A 380 21.35 23.69 -8.23
C GLN A 380 22.24 24.52 -7.29
N ARG A 381 22.25 24.20 -6.00
CA ARG A 381 22.97 24.97 -4.97
C ARG A 381 23.99 24.11 -4.22
N ARG A 382 24.46 23.03 -4.85
CA ARG A 382 25.30 22.01 -4.21
C ARG A 382 26.58 22.58 -3.59
N ALA A 383 27.17 23.61 -4.22
CA ALA A 383 28.34 24.30 -3.70
C ALA A 383 28.11 24.96 -2.32
N ASN A 384 26.86 25.31 -2.00
CA ASN A 384 26.47 25.98 -0.75
C ASN A 384 26.06 24.98 0.35
N ILE A 385 26.12 23.68 0.08
CA ILE A 385 25.73 22.64 1.03
C ILE A 385 27.01 22.06 1.66
N ALA A 386 27.29 22.47 2.90
CA ALA A 386 28.44 21.95 3.63
C ALA A 386 28.28 20.44 3.88
N ARG A 387 29.32 19.64 3.57
CA ARG A 387 29.33 18.20 3.85
C ARG A 387 29.12 17.94 5.34
N GLY A 388 28.30 16.93 5.65
CA GLY A 388 27.97 16.58 7.04
C GLY A 388 26.96 17.52 7.72
N SER A 389 26.55 18.62 7.09
CA SER A 389 25.45 19.44 7.60
C SER A 389 24.11 18.68 7.57
N LEU A 390 23.14 19.12 8.36
CA LEU A 390 21.78 18.58 8.34
C LEU A 390 21.16 18.61 6.93
N LEU A 391 21.40 19.69 6.18
CA LEU A 391 20.92 19.81 4.80
C LEU A 391 21.58 18.79 3.85
N PHE A 392 22.88 18.51 4.05
CA PHE A 392 23.58 17.48 3.28
C PHE A 392 23.02 16.08 3.56
N LEU A 393 22.84 15.72 4.84
CA LEU A 393 22.22 14.45 5.24
C LEU A 393 20.80 14.31 4.68
N THR A 394 20.04 15.41 4.70
CA THR A 394 18.68 15.46 4.15
C THR A 394 18.68 15.22 2.65
N TRP A 395 19.61 15.83 1.92
CA TRP A 395 19.77 15.60 0.48
C TRP A 395 20.15 14.16 0.17
N GLU A 396 21.08 13.56 0.93
CA GLU A 396 21.43 12.14 0.77
C GLU A 396 20.24 11.23 1.03
N ALA A 397 19.51 11.43 2.14
CA ALA A 397 18.30 10.66 2.44
C ALA A 397 17.26 10.78 1.32
N ALA A 398 17.01 12.01 0.84
CA ALA A 398 16.06 12.27 -0.23
C ALA A 398 16.47 11.57 -1.53
N TRP A 399 17.78 11.52 -1.82
CA TRP A 399 18.31 10.86 -3.00
C TRP A 399 18.11 9.35 -2.94
N GLU A 400 18.44 8.72 -1.81
CA GLU A 400 18.29 7.27 -1.64
C GLU A 400 16.83 6.82 -1.83
N ILE A 401 15.88 7.56 -1.26
CA ILE A 401 14.47 7.20 -1.35
C ILE A 401 13.86 7.53 -2.72
N ASP A 402 14.29 8.60 -3.40
CA ASP A 402 13.88 8.86 -4.78
C ASP A 402 14.43 7.79 -5.75
N MET A 403 15.69 7.36 -5.57
CA MET A 403 16.26 6.26 -6.35
C MET A 403 15.53 4.94 -6.10
N PHE A 404 15.15 4.67 -4.84
CA PHE A 404 14.31 3.53 -4.51
C PHE A 404 12.97 3.58 -5.25
N PHE A 405 12.20 4.66 -5.09
CA PHE A 405 10.88 4.75 -5.72
C PHE A 405 10.98 4.75 -7.25
N SER A 406 11.89 5.55 -7.82
CA SER A 406 12.11 5.58 -9.27
C SER A 406 12.51 4.21 -9.84
N GLY A 407 13.16 3.37 -9.05
CA GLY A 407 13.50 2.00 -9.42
C GLY A 407 12.35 1.01 -9.25
N ILE A 408 11.67 0.99 -8.09
CA ILE A 408 10.61 0.01 -7.78
C ILE A 408 9.38 0.17 -8.69
N TYR A 409 9.04 1.40 -9.08
CA TYR A 409 7.93 1.69 -9.99
C TYR A 409 8.14 1.17 -11.42
N ARG A 410 9.40 0.94 -11.82
CA ARG A 410 9.78 0.40 -13.13
C ARG A 410 9.81 -1.12 -13.16
N GLN A 411 9.72 -1.76 -12.00
CA GLN A 411 9.72 -3.21 -11.92
C GLN A 411 8.32 -3.76 -12.18
N LYS A 412 8.30 -4.97 -12.75
CA LYS A 412 7.09 -5.79 -12.88
C LYS A 412 6.70 -6.37 -11.52
N ILE A 413 5.76 -7.32 -11.50
CA ILE A 413 5.39 -8.00 -10.25
C ILE A 413 6.54 -8.85 -9.68
N TRP A 414 7.39 -9.40 -10.53
CA TRP A 414 8.56 -10.18 -10.12
C TRP A 414 9.83 -9.40 -10.42
N ILE A 415 10.62 -9.13 -9.38
CA ILE A 415 11.87 -8.40 -9.44
C ILE A 415 13.02 -9.39 -9.37
N GLU A 416 14.03 -9.29 -10.23
CA GLU A 416 15.23 -10.11 -10.08
C GLU A 416 15.93 -9.82 -8.74
N ALA A 417 16.44 -10.87 -8.10
CA ALA A 417 17.04 -10.81 -6.77
C ALA A 417 18.09 -9.71 -6.62
N ASP A 418 19.03 -9.56 -7.55
CA ASP A 418 20.07 -8.53 -7.47
C ASP A 418 19.51 -7.11 -7.53
N THR A 419 18.49 -6.90 -8.37
CA THR A 419 17.77 -5.62 -8.45
C THR A 419 16.99 -5.36 -7.16
N ALA A 420 16.32 -6.38 -6.62
CA ALA A 420 15.60 -6.29 -5.34
C ALA A 420 16.56 -5.97 -4.18
N LYS A 421 17.75 -6.58 -4.11
CA LYS A 421 18.79 -6.26 -3.13
C LYS A 421 19.26 -4.83 -3.25
N ALA A 422 19.54 -4.37 -4.47
CA ALA A 422 19.94 -3.00 -4.71
C ALA A 422 18.87 -2.00 -4.23
N LEU A 423 17.59 -2.25 -4.55
CA LEU A 423 16.48 -1.42 -4.10
C LEU A 423 16.29 -1.47 -2.58
N GLY A 424 16.26 -2.66 -1.98
CA GLY A 424 16.16 -2.84 -0.53
C GLY A 424 17.26 -2.07 0.22
N CYS A 425 18.51 -2.16 -0.25
CA CYS A 425 19.63 -1.39 0.30
C CYS A 425 19.43 0.13 0.23
N ARG A 426 18.82 0.65 -0.86
CA ARG A 426 18.47 2.08 -0.97
C ARG A 426 17.43 2.48 0.08
N GLY A 427 16.38 1.68 0.24
CA GLY A 427 15.35 1.89 1.27
C GLY A 427 15.91 1.87 2.70
N MET A 428 16.73 0.87 3.02
CA MET A 428 17.42 0.76 4.31
C MET A 428 18.34 1.96 4.58
N ARG A 429 19.08 2.40 3.54
CA ARG A 429 19.96 3.57 3.64
C ARG A 429 19.18 4.87 3.85
N PHE A 430 17.99 5.01 3.26
CA PHE A 430 17.09 6.10 3.59
C PHE A 430 16.70 6.11 5.07
N LEU A 431 16.28 4.97 5.65
CA LEU A 431 15.92 4.89 7.07
C LEU A 431 17.07 5.30 7.98
N LEU A 432 18.27 4.77 7.69
CA LEU A 432 19.51 5.13 8.39
C LEU A 432 19.75 6.65 8.35
N LEU A 433 19.70 7.25 7.15
CA LEU A 433 19.98 8.67 6.96
C LEU A 433 18.87 9.56 7.55
N ASN A 434 17.61 9.15 7.47
CA ASN A 434 16.49 9.83 8.12
C ASN A 434 16.66 9.82 9.64
N GLY A 435 17.10 8.70 10.23
CA GLY A 435 17.43 8.63 11.65
C GLY A 435 18.55 9.58 12.05
N ARG A 436 19.59 9.70 11.21
CA ARG A 436 20.67 10.69 11.40
C ARG A 436 20.18 12.13 11.26
N CYS A 437 19.28 12.41 10.31
CA CYS A 437 18.65 13.72 10.16
C CYS A 437 17.88 14.11 11.43
N ALA A 438 17.08 13.20 11.99
CA ALA A 438 16.35 13.44 13.23
C ALA A 438 17.30 13.72 14.42
N ARG A 439 18.37 12.92 14.55
CA ARG A 439 19.40 13.11 15.60
C ARG A 439 20.08 14.48 15.48
N GLU A 440 20.45 14.87 14.27
CA GLU A 440 21.14 16.14 14.03
C GLU A 440 20.20 17.35 14.17
N ALA A 441 18.96 17.24 13.70
CA ALA A 441 17.93 18.25 13.95
C ALA A 441 17.69 18.46 15.45
N TYR A 442 17.61 17.37 16.22
CA TYR A 442 17.46 17.43 17.67
C TYR A 442 18.63 18.17 18.34
N ARG A 443 19.88 17.90 17.93
CA ARG A 443 21.08 18.62 18.43
C ARG A 443 21.01 20.12 18.13
N GLN A 444 20.49 20.48 16.96
CA GLN A 444 20.28 21.87 16.55
C GLN A 444 19.02 22.51 17.14
N ARG A 445 18.27 21.79 17.99
CA ARG A 445 16.99 22.22 18.57
C ARG A 445 15.94 22.57 17.51
N LEU A 446 15.99 21.87 16.38
CA LEU A 446 15.00 21.95 15.31
C LEU A 446 13.99 20.80 15.48
N PRO A 447 12.68 21.08 15.49
CA PRO A 447 11.62 20.06 15.63
C PRO A 447 11.38 19.29 14.32
N PHE A 448 12.42 18.97 13.57
CA PHE A 448 12.31 18.39 12.21
C PHE A 448 12.52 16.87 12.22
N PHE A 449 12.05 16.21 11.15
CA PHE A 449 12.20 14.76 10.94
C PHE A 449 11.61 13.92 12.08
N GLN A 450 10.42 14.29 12.54
CA GLN A 450 9.72 13.56 13.58
C GLN A 450 9.57 12.08 13.21
N PHE A 451 9.93 11.20 14.13
CA PHE A 451 9.71 9.78 13.97
C PHE A 451 8.22 9.44 14.06
N MET A 452 7.78 8.59 13.15
CA MET A 452 6.43 8.03 13.14
C MET A 452 6.48 6.53 12.83
N PRO A 453 5.53 5.74 13.36
CA PRO A 453 5.47 4.29 13.14
C PRO A 453 5.52 3.84 11.66
N ASN A 454 5.10 4.70 10.72
CA ASN A 454 5.21 4.38 9.29
C ASN A 454 6.66 4.16 8.83
N LEU A 455 7.67 4.70 9.51
CA LEU A 455 9.08 4.37 9.25
C LEU A 455 9.37 2.89 9.57
N HIS A 456 8.77 2.35 10.63
CA HIS A 456 8.89 0.94 10.97
C HIS A 456 8.16 0.03 9.96
N ARG A 457 7.01 0.47 9.44
CA ARG A 457 6.36 -0.18 8.29
C ARG A 457 7.32 -0.30 7.10
N LEU A 458 7.95 0.81 6.72
CA LEU A 458 8.92 0.84 5.63
C LEU A 458 10.12 -0.07 5.93
N HIS A 459 10.52 -0.17 7.19
CA HIS A 459 11.60 -1.07 7.62
C HIS A 459 11.26 -2.53 7.32
N HIS A 460 10.04 -3.00 7.63
CA HIS A 460 9.57 -4.33 7.23
C HIS A 460 9.57 -4.52 5.71
N LEU A 461 9.04 -3.55 4.96
CA LEU A 461 8.95 -3.64 3.50
C LEU A 461 10.32 -3.72 2.82
N PHE A 462 11.31 -2.97 3.32
CA PHE A 462 12.67 -3.02 2.78
C PHE A 462 13.38 -4.32 3.14
N PHE A 463 13.21 -4.84 4.37
CA PHE A 463 13.74 -6.16 4.72
C PHE A 463 13.10 -7.27 3.90
N GLN A 464 11.80 -7.21 3.63
CA GLN A 464 11.13 -8.23 2.82
C GLN A 464 11.76 -8.36 1.42
N LEU A 465 12.16 -7.23 0.80
CA LEU A 465 12.88 -7.26 -0.48
C LEU A 465 14.22 -7.98 -0.37
N LEU A 466 14.96 -7.75 0.72
CA LEU A 466 16.26 -8.38 0.97
C LEU A 466 16.09 -9.89 1.26
N ASP A 467 15.15 -10.22 2.14
CA ASP A 467 14.93 -11.58 2.63
C ASP A 467 14.46 -12.51 1.52
N GLN A 468 13.53 -12.05 0.68
CA GLN A 468 13.10 -12.82 -0.48
C GLN A 468 14.23 -12.97 -1.51
N ALA A 469 15.08 -11.94 -1.68
CA ALA A 469 16.20 -12.00 -2.62
C ALA A 469 17.33 -12.94 -2.18
N ASP A 470 17.39 -13.28 -0.89
CA ASP A 470 18.36 -14.24 -0.37
C ASP A 470 17.92 -15.70 -0.57
N VAL A 471 16.61 -15.95 -0.74
CA VAL A 471 16.06 -17.31 -0.87
C VAL A 471 15.54 -17.65 -2.27
N ALA A 472 15.24 -16.65 -3.09
CA ALA A 472 14.63 -16.84 -4.41
C ALA A 472 15.29 -15.99 -5.50
N LYS A 473 15.21 -16.47 -6.75
CA LYS A 473 15.68 -15.75 -7.94
C LYS A 473 14.85 -14.49 -8.23
N PHE A 474 13.56 -14.56 -7.92
CA PHE A 474 12.60 -13.50 -8.12
C PHE A 474 11.92 -13.14 -6.80
N VAL A 475 11.79 -11.84 -6.56
CA VAL A 475 11.18 -11.24 -5.38
C VAL A 475 9.83 -10.64 -5.78
N LEU A 476 8.84 -10.77 -4.89
CA LEU A 476 7.53 -10.16 -5.10
C LEU A 476 7.62 -8.64 -4.93
N ASN A 477 7.17 -7.92 -5.93
CA ASN A 477 7.12 -6.47 -5.89
C ASN A 477 5.97 -6.00 -4.99
N ASN A 478 6.28 -5.54 -3.78
CA ASN A 478 5.32 -5.00 -2.81
C ASN A 478 4.46 -3.83 -3.33
N MET A 479 4.75 -3.27 -4.51
CA MET A 479 3.83 -2.36 -5.20
C MET A 479 2.47 -2.99 -5.55
N ILE A 480 2.33 -4.33 -5.51
CA ILE A 480 1.01 -4.97 -5.63
C ILE A 480 0.07 -4.63 -4.46
N PHE A 481 0.60 -4.27 -3.28
CA PHE A 481 -0.21 -3.95 -2.09
C PHE A 481 -0.53 -2.45 -1.97
N CYS A 482 0.07 -1.62 -2.82
CA CYS A 482 -0.10 -0.17 -2.81
C CYS A 482 -1.52 0.24 -3.17
N CYS A 483 -2.22 0.83 -2.19
CA CYS A 483 -3.63 1.21 -2.27
C CYS A 483 -3.91 2.49 -3.09
N GLN A 484 -2.95 2.98 -3.88
CA GLN A 484 -3.07 4.25 -4.60
C GLN A 484 -4.22 4.23 -5.62
N VAL A 485 -4.42 3.09 -6.27
CA VAL A 485 -5.44 2.95 -7.31
C VAL A 485 -6.80 2.60 -6.68
N GLU A 486 -6.78 1.93 -5.54
CA GLU A 486 -7.92 1.59 -4.71
C GLU A 486 -8.54 2.86 -4.11
N GLU A 487 -7.72 3.83 -3.68
CA GLU A 487 -8.21 5.16 -3.27
C GLU A 487 -8.93 5.90 -4.43
N ASP A 488 -8.45 5.79 -5.67
CA ASP A 488 -9.15 6.38 -6.83
C ASP A 488 -10.49 5.67 -7.09
N TYR A 489 -10.53 4.34 -6.94
CA TYR A 489 -11.76 3.57 -7.07
C TYR A 489 -12.82 4.02 -6.05
N ILE A 490 -12.43 4.14 -4.78
CA ILE A 490 -13.31 4.52 -3.67
C ILE A 490 -13.72 5.98 -3.74
N GLY A 491 -12.79 6.86 -4.15
CA GLY A 491 -13.04 8.29 -4.31
C GLY A 491 -14.07 8.62 -5.38
N ARG A 492 -14.52 7.67 -6.21
CA ARG A 492 -15.51 7.84 -7.27
C ARG A 492 -16.92 7.51 -6.76
N PRO A 493 -17.76 8.52 -6.43
CA PRO A 493 -19.05 8.31 -5.73
C PRO A 493 -20.13 7.59 -6.55
N LYS A 494 -19.84 7.23 -7.81
CA LYS A 494 -20.77 6.51 -8.70
C LYS A 494 -20.83 5.01 -8.37
N PHE A 495 -19.80 4.45 -7.73
CA PHE A 495 -19.72 3.01 -7.42
C PHE A 495 -20.25 2.65 -6.03
N VAL A 496 -20.39 3.64 -5.13
CA VAL A 496 -20.78 3.45 -3.71
C VAL A 496 -22.29 3.68 -3.50
N CYS A 497 -23.09 3.77 -4.57
CA CYS A 497 -24.55 3.90 -4.47
C CYS A 497 -25.23 2.53 -4.59
N ILE A 498 -25.19 1.76 -3.51
CA ILE A 498 -26.18 0.71 -3.25
C ILE A 498 -27.47 1.42 -2.80
N LYS A 499 -28.64 0.94 -3.26
CA LYS A 499 -29.92 1.62 -3.04
C LYS A 499 -30.12 1.87 -1.53
N SER A 500 -30.16 3.13 -1.12
CA SER A 500 -30.96 3.49 0.06
C SER A 500 -32.41 3.38 -0.40
N SER A 501 -33.10 2.31 0.00
CA SER A 501 -34.57 2.26 -0.03
C SER A 501 -35.15 3.44 0.73
#